data_AF-A0A853W8D2-F1
#
_entry.id   AF-A0A853W8D2-F1
#
_cell.length_a   1.000
_cell.length_b   1.000
_cell.length_c   1.000
_cell.angle_alpha   90.00
_cell.angle_beta   90.00
_cell.angle_gamma   90.00
#
_symmetry.space_group_name_H-M   'P 1'
#
loop_
_entity.id
_entity.type
_entity.pdbx_description
1 polymer ?
#
loop_
_entity_poly.entity_id
_entity_poly.type
_entity_poly.pdbx_seq_one_letter_code
_entity_poly.pdbx_strand_id
1 'polypeptide(L)'
;MIDPLIRNLQSDIALLQLYIAQRKQAGFHDMERIIESLTIFMFRALKMGELVNMNQIKVNFPAIDLADNKNMIAVQVTTNASPAKIKKTIESFEETNEIGESLKDKYSTLYIFGFCKASRYLTPSYCKIIDPSYFVNELCDKADEDMVQDMIDAIRRHHDYTSLHPWSDKDSLEIILNIINRNAIKHRMSCEGSLSDMLTGLKEINEVITKGTIQRKQRSKSISDFKDQSMVKFMRGVMDDLSVIQAIVNKSKVNQGDMVYISHEDMINIDKLKAKIASDSSEIARLNNIDITLNVVDL
;
A
#
# COMPACT_ATOMS: atom_id res chain seq x y z
N MET A 1 -10.69 2.24 -5.40
CA MET A 1 -9.71 2.25 -4.29
C MET A 1 -8.32 1.81 -4.71
N ILE A 2 -8.17 0.75 -5.52
CA ILE A 2 -6.84 0.20 -5.85
C ILE A 2 -5.93 1.15 -6.63
N ASP A 3 -6.47 1.90 -7.59
CA ASP A 3 -5.71 2.79 -8.46
C ASP A 3 -4.98 3.93 -7.69
N PRO A 4 -5.64 4.66 -6.76
CA PRO A 4 -4.94 5.57 -5.83
C PRO A 4 -3.83 4.89 -5.00
N LEU A 5 -4.04 3.66 -4.55
CA LEU A 5 -3.02 2.91 -3.79
C LEU A 5 -1.82 2.55 -4.67
N ILE A 6 -2.03 2.20 -5.94
CA ILE A 6 -0.97 1.94 -6.90
C ILE A 6 -0.15 3.22 -7.17
N ARG A 7 -0.79 4.37 -7.35
CA ARG A 7 -0.08 5.66 -7.53
C ARG A 7 0.76 6.04 -6.30
N ASN A 8 0.21 5.78 -5.12
CA ASN A 8 0.89 5.94 -3.83
C ASN A 8 2.12 5.02 -3.73
N LEU A 9 1.97 3.73 -4.07
CA LEU A 9 3.07 2.77 -4.12
C LEU A 9 4.17 3.20 -5.11
N GLN A 10 3.80 3.65 -6.31
CA GLN A 10 4.77 4.16 -7.29
C GLN A 10 5.56 5.35 -6.74
N SER A 11 4.90 6.25 -6.01
CA SER A 11 5.55 7.39 -5.35
C SER A 11 6.54 6.94 -4.28
N ASP A 12 6.17 5.94 -3.46
CA ASP A 12 7.06 5.36 -2.43
C ASP A 12 8.29 4.70 -3.07
N ILE A 13 8.09 3.91 -4.15
CA ILE A 13 9.18 3.28 -4.91
C ILE A 13 10.12 4.35 -5.50
N ALA A 14 9.58 5.37 -6.15
CA ALA A 14 10.37 6.41 -6.80
C ALA A 14 11.22 7.19 -5.78
N LEU A 15 10.65 7.52 -4.62
CA LEU A 15 11.38 8.18 -3.54
C LEU A 15 12.50 7.30 -3.00
N LEU A 16 12.24 6.00 -2.80
CA LEU A 16 13.26 5.05 -2.36
C LEU A 16 14.38 4.88 -3.42
N GLN A 17 14.03 4.81 -4.70
CA GLN A 17 15.01 4.77 -5.80
C GLN A 17 15.90 6.01 -5.81
N LEU A 18 15.32 7.20 -5.61
CA LEU A 18 16.07 8.46 -5.53
C LEU A 18 17.01 8.46 -4.33
N TYR A 19 16.52 8.06 -3.16
CA TYR A 19 17.31 7.96 -1.94
C TYR A 19 18.51 7.01 -2.10
N ILE A 20 18.27 5.81 -2.66
CA ILE A 20 19.33 4.85 -2.96
C ILE A 20 20.34 5.41 -3.95
N ALA A 21 19.88 6.08 -5.02
CA ALA A 21 20.76 6.65 -6.02
C ALA A 21 21.69 7.73 -5.43
N GLN A 22 21.15 8.60 -4.56
CA GLN A 22 21.94 9.63 -3.86
C GLN A 22 22.96 9.02 -2.90
N ARG A 23 22.55 8.05 -2.08
CA ARG A 23 23.48 7.37 -1.14
C ARG A 23 24.61 6.65 -1.85
N LYS A 24 24.30 5.98 -2.96
CA LYS A 24 25.30 5.33 -3.79
C LYS A 24 26.30 6.32 -4.38
N GLN A 25 25.83 7.49 -4.83
CA GLN A 25 26.71 8.56 -5.30
C GLN A 25 27.63 9.09 -4.19
N ALA A 26 27.14 9.10 -2.94
CA ALA A 26 27.92 9.48 -1.77
C ALA A 26 28.85 8.37 -1.23
N GLY A 27 28.89 7.19 -1.87
CA GLY A 27 29.81 6.09 -1.51
C GLY A 27 29.32 5.17 -0.38
N PHE A 28 28.03 5.22 -0.02
CA PHE A 28 27.46 4.30 0.96
C PHE A 28 27.02 2.99 0.28
N HIS A 29 27.55 1.85 0.76
CA HIS A 29 27.32 0.49 0.23
C HIS A 29 26.45 -0.39 1.14
N ASP A 30 25.75 0.21 2.11
CA ASP A 30 24.80 -0.43 3.01
C ASP A 30 23.44 -0.72 2.33
N MET A 31 23.21 -0.11 1.17
CA MET A 31 21.93 -0.13 0.47
C MET A 31 21.60 -1.48 -0.14
N GLU A 32 22.60 -2.25 -0.57
CA GLU A 32 22.41 -3.59 -1.13
C GLU A 32 21.68 -4.52 -0.14
N ARG A 33 22.05 -4.50 1.14
CA ARG A 33 21.40 -5.30 2.20
C ARG A 33 19.95 -4.88 2.45
N ILE A 34 19.67 -3.58 2.35
CA ILE A 34 18.32 -3.04 2.50
C ILE A 34 17.45 -3.54 1.35
N ILE A 35 17.95 -3.48 0.11
CA ILE A 35 17.21 -3.93 -1.08
C ILE A 35 17.01 -5.45 -1.05
N GLU A 36 18.00 -6.24 -0.62
CA GLU A 36 17.86 -7.69 -0.41
C GLU A 36 16.70 -8.00 0.56
N SER A 37 16.70 -7.33 1.71
CA SER A 37 15.67 -7.52 2.75
C SER A 37 14.28 -7.11 2.22
N LEU A 38 14.20 -5.97 1.53
CA LEU A 38 12.98 -5.50 0.89
C LEU A 38 12.48 -6.50 -0.15
N THR A 39 13.37 -7.05 -0.99
CA THR A 39 13.01 -8.00 -2.06
C THR A 39 12.31 -9.24 -1.52
N ILE A 40 12.74 -9.76 -0.36
CA ILE A 40 12.04 -10.87 0.32
C ILE A 40 10.58 -10.50 0.60
N PHE A 41 10.33 -9.31 1.15
CA PHE A 41 8.98 -8.86 1.45
C PHE A 41 8.16 -8.58 0.17
N MET A 42 8.78 -8.06 -0.90
CA MET A 42 8.09 -7.83 -2.18
C MET A 42 7.62 -9.14 -2.82
N PHE A 43 8.47 -10.17 -2.86
CA PHE A 43 8.10 -11.49 -3.38
C PHE A 43 7.01 -12.16 -2.53
N ARG A 44 7.08 -12.02 -1.20
CA ARG A 44 6.04 -12.51 -0.29
C ARG A 44 4.71 -11.80 -0.51
N ALA A 45 4.71 -10.47 -0.64
CA ALA A 45 3.49 -9.68 -0.90
C ALA A 45 2.80 -10.14 -2.19
N LEU A 46 3.56 -10.53 -3.22
CA LEU A 46 3.03 -11.10 -4.45
C LEU A 46 2.71 -12.60 -4.41
N LYS A 47 2.95 -13.27 -3.27
CA LYS A 47 2.83 -14.73 -3.12
C LYS A 47 3.66 -15.51 -4.16
N MET A 48 4.79 -14.94 -4.60
CA MET A 48 5.67 -15.54 -5.60
C MET A 48 6.68 -16.53 -5.02
N GLY A 49 6.94 -16.46 -3.71
CA GLY A 49 7.85 -17.38 -3.01
C GLY A 49 8.24 -16.87 -1.64
N GLU A 50 8.72 -17.78 -0.80
CA GLU A 50 9.27 -17.51 0.53
C GLU A 50 10.80 -17.52 0.44
N LEU A 51 11.34 -16.40 -0.07
CA LEU A 51 12.78 -16.23 -0.26
C LEU A 51 13.52 -16.19 1.08
N VAL A 52 14.67 -16.86 1.14
CA VAL A 52 15.62 -16.76 2.26
C VAL A 52 16.95 -16.21 1.78
N ASN A 53 17.67 -15.50 2.64
CA ASN A 53 18.94 -14.88 2.31
C ASN A 53 20.06 -15.93 2.28
N MET A 54 20.72 -16.10 1.14
CA MET A 54 21.76 -17.11 0.94
C MET A 54 23.04 -16.80 1.71
N ASN A 55 23.33 -15.53 2.01
CA ASN A 55 24.48 -15.15 2.83
C ASN A 55 24.39 -15.67 4.27
N GLN A 56 23.20 -16.03 4.76
CA GLN A 56 23.03 -16.70 6.06
C GLN A 56 23.42 -18.18 6.03
N ILE A 57 23.42 -18.79 4.84
CA ILE A 57 23.77 -20.20 4.63
C ILE A 57 25.26 -20.32 4.31
N LYS A 58 25.75 -19.49 3.38
CA LYS A 58 27.16 -19.40 3.02
C LYS A 58 27.50 -17.94 2.71
N VAL A 59 28.50 -17.41 3.41
CA VAL A 59 28.99 -16.04 3.18
C VAL A 59 29.46 -15.90 1.73
N ASN A 60 29.00 -14.85 1.04
CA ASN A 60 29.27 -14.57 -0.37
C ASN A 60 28.83 -15.73 -1.28
N PHE A 61 27.57 -16.14 -1.14
CA PHE A 61 26.98 -17.17 -2.00
C PHE A 61 27.10 -16.73 -3.47
N PRO A 62 27.58 -17.60 -4.38
CA PRO A 62 27.84 -17.20 -5.76
C PRO A 62 26.55 -16.90 -6.53
N ALA A 63 26.59 -15.88 -7.37
CA ALA A 63 25.61 -15.52 -8.40
C ALA A 63 24.18 -15.16 -7.95
N ILE A 64 23.79 -15.48 -6.72
CA ILE A 64 22.44 -15.25 -6.19
C ILE A 64 22.51 -14.78 -4.74
N ASP A 65 21.61 -13.86 -4.35
CA ASP A 65 21.54 -13.33 -2.99
C ASP A 65 20.41 -14.00 -2.19
N LEU A 66 19.32 -14.35 -2.87
CA LEU A 66 18.12 -14.94 -2.27
C LEU A 66 17.69 -16.20 -3.03
N ALA A 67 17.05 -17.13 -2.35
CA ALA A 67 16.44 -18.29 -2.99
C ALA A 67 15.25 -18.85 -2.21
N ASP A 68 14.37 -19.55 -2.92
CA ASP A 68 13.33 -20.40 -2.37
C ASP A 68 13.53 -21.81 -2.94
N ASN A 69 14.02 -22.72 -2.10
CA ASN A 69 14.29 -24.10 -2.51
C ASN A 69 13.01 -24.88 -2.81
N LYS A 70 11.87 -24.54 -2.21
CA LYS A 70 10.61 -25.26 -2.40
C LYS A 70 10.01 -24.94 -3.77
N ASN A 71 10.05 -23.68 -4.15
CA ASN A 71 9.56 -23.23 -5.45
C ASN A 71 10.66 -23.25 -6.53
N MET A 72 11.89 -23.64 -6.18
CA MET A 72 13.06 -23.69 -7.06
C MET A 72 13.32 -22.33 -7.75
N ILE A 73 13.22 -21.24 -6.98
CA ILE A 73 13.44 -19.86 -7.45
C ILE A 73 14.73 -19.34 -6.86
N ALA A 74 15.54 -18.69 -7.69
CA ALA A 74 16.70 -17.92 -7.25
C ALA A 74 16.55 -16.45 -7.66
N VAL A 75 17.10 -15.54 -6.85
CA VAL A 75 17.06 -14.10 -7.12
C VAL A 75 18.43 -13.50 -6.86
N GLN A 76 18.97 -12.84 -7.87
CA GLN A 76 20.08 -11.89 -7.71
C GLN A 76 19.49 -10.48 -7.55
N VAL A 77 19.87 -9.79 -6.49
CA VAL A 77 19.43 -8.44 -6.19
C VAL A 77 20.57 -7.46 -6.54
N THR A 78 20.23 -6.37 -7.21
CA THR A 78 21.20 -5.30 -7.44
C THR A 78 20.51 -3.96 -7.62
N THR A 79 21.18 -2.87 -7.23
CA THR A 79 20.66 -1.52 -7.50
C THR A 79 20.53 -1.26 -9.00
N ASN A 80 21.55 -1.65 -9.78
CA ASN A 80 21.62 -1.42 -11.23
C ASN A 80 22.02 -2.73 -11.92
N ALA A 81 21.08 -3.35 -12.63
CA ALA A 81 21.33 -4.51 -13.48
C ALA A 81 21.83 -4.02 -14.86
N SER A 82 23.15 -3.80 -14.94
CA SER A 82 23.83 -3.48 -16.20
C SER A 82 24.03 -4.75 -17.04
N PRO A 83 24.19 -4.66 -18.37
CA PRO A 83 24.43 -5.82 -19.23
C PRO A 83 25.62 -6.67 -18.77
N ALA A 84 26.70 -6.03 -18.32
CA ALA A 84 27.88 -6.72 -17.79
C ALA A 84 27.58 -7.52 -16.51
N LYS A 85 26.77 -6.97 -15.60
CA LYS A 85 26.34 -7.69 -14.39
C LYS A 85 25.40 -8.84 -14.72
N ILE A 86 24.43 -8.59 -15.60
CA ILE A 86 23.47 -9.61 -16.06
C ILE A 86 24.23 -10.80 -16.66
N LYS A 87 25.14 -10.53 -17.61
CA LYS A 87 25.96 -11.55 -18.25
C LYS A 87 26.77 -12.35 -17.22
N LYS A 88 27.48 -11.64 -16.33
CA LYS A 88 28.29 -12.28 -15.28
C LYS A 88 27.46 -13.16 -14.35
N THR A 89 26.26 -12.70 -13.96
CA THR A 89 25.35 -13.47 -13.12
C THR A 89 24.87 -14.74 -13.83
N ILE A 90 24.51 -14.66 -15.11
CA ILE A 90 24.10 -15.84 -15.90
C ILE A 90 25.27 -16.83 -16.01
N GLU A 91 26.46 -16.36 -16.36
CA GLU A 91 27.67 -17.20 -16.47
C GLU A 91 27.96 -17.91 -15.14
N SER A 92 27.97 -17.19 -14.02
CA SER A 92 28.20 -17.80 -12.70
C SER A 92 27.05 -18.70 -12.21
N PHE A 93 25.84 -18.54 -12.75
CA PHE A 93 24.69 -19.40 -12.42
C PHE A 93 24.73 -20.73 -13.20
N GLU A 94 25.28 -20.71 -14.42
CA GLU A 94 25.50 -21.90 -15.26
C GLU A 94 26.84 -22.58 -14.99
N GLU A 95 27.76 -21.92 -14.29
CA GLU A 95 29.07 -22.47 -13.96
C GLU A 95 28.94 -23.75 -13.10
N THR A 96 29.54 -24.83 -13.60
CA THR A 96 29.54 -26.12 -12.93
C THR A 96 30.63 -26.17 -11.86
N ASN A 97 30.29 -26.71 -10.69
CA ASN A 97 31.26 -26.99 -9.64
C ASN A 97 32.12 -28.24 -9.96
N GLU A 98 33.04 -28.59 -9.05
CA GLU A 98 33.96 -29.74 -9.19
C GLU A 98 33.25 -31.10 -9.38
N ILE A 99 31.97 -31.20 -9.02
CA ILE A 99 31.14 -32.41 -9.09
C ILE A 99 30.22 -32.37 -10.34
N GLY A 100 30.33 -31.32 -11.16
CA GLY A 100 29.59 -31.17 -12.42
C GLY A 100 28.17 -30.58 -12.26
N GLU A 101 27.80 -30.09 -11.07
CA GLU A 101 26.49 -29.48 -10.82
C GLU A 101 26.57 -27.95 -10.88
N SER A 102 25.53 -27.29 -11.41
CA SER A 102 25.38 -25.84 -11.46
C SER A 102 24.18 -25.36 -10.62
N LEU A 103 24.08 -24.06 -10.36
CA LEU A 103 22.90 -23.50 -9.68
C LEU A 103 21.64 -23.60 -10.56
N LYS A 104 21.81 -23.60 -11.88
CA LYS A 104 20.74 -23.83 -12.85
C LYS A 104 20.09 -25.21 -12.73
N ASP A 105 20.85 -26.23 -12.33
CA ASP A 105 20.30 -27.57 -12.13
C ASP A 105 19.40 -27.65 -10.88
N LYS A 106 19.64 -26.75 -9.92
CA LYS A 106 18.90 -26.69 -8.65
C LYS A 106 17.68 -25.77 -8.73
N TYR A 107 17.76 -24.66 -9.46
CA TYR A 107 16.71 -23.65 -9.52
C TYR A 107 16.17 -23.49 -10.94
N SER A 108 14.87 -23.77 -11.10
CA SER A 108 14.17 -23.69 -12.38
C SER A 108 14.02 -22.27 -12.93
N THR A 109 14.07 -21.26 -12.07
CA THR A 109 13.89 -19.86 -12.45
C THR A 109 14.90 -18.97 -11.73
N LEU A 110 15.57 -18.10 -12.49
CA LEU A 110 16.44 -17.05 -11.99
C LEU A 110 15.80 -15.68 -12.26
N TYR A 111 15.61 -14.89 -11.21
CA TYR A 111 15.27 -13.47 -11.34
C TYR A 111 16.54 -12.62 -11.12
N ILE A 112 16.81 -11.69 -12.04
CA ILE A 112 17.81 -10.64 -11.85
C ILE A 112 17.06 -9.34 -11.61
N PHE A 113 17.02 -8.91 -10.35
CA PHE A 113 16.25 -7.74 -9.93
C PHE A 113 17.13 -6.49 -9.88
N GLY A 114 16.89 -5.57 -10.81
CA GLY A 114 17.50 -4.24 -10.84
C GLY A 114 16.59 -3.20 -10.19
N PHE A 115 16.82 -2.85 -8.92
CA PHE A 115 15.90 -2.00 -8.16
C PHE A 115 15.77 -0.58 -8.72
N CYS A 116 16.87 0.11 -9.01
CA CYS A 116 16.85 1.45 -9.60
C CYS A 116 16.85 1.42 -11.14
N LYS A 117 17.55 0.45 -11.72
CA LYS A 117 17.66 0.31 -13.17
C LYS A 117 17.86 -1.13 -13.59
N ALA A 118 17.07 -1.58 -14.55
CA ALA A 118 17.28 -2.82 -15.27
C ALA A 118 17.54 -2.55 -16.75
N SER A 119 18.56 -3.20 -17.32
CA SER A 119 18.87 -3.09 -18.74
C SER A 119 18.15 -4.20 -19.52
N ARG A 120 17.68 -3.88 -20.73
CA ARG A 120 17.23 -4.92 -21.65
C ARG A 120 18.43 -5.75 -22.10
N TYR A 121 18.32 -7.07 -21.94
CA TYR A 121 19.34 -8.02 -22.33
C TYR A 121 18.65 -9.31 -22.76
N LEU A 122 19.17 -9.98 -23.79
CA LEU A 122 18.60 -11.25 -24.24
C LEU A 122 18.98 -12.32 -23.21
N THR A 123 17.98 -12.88 -22.53
CA THR A 123 18.20 -13.89 -21.49
C THR A 123 17.72 -15.27 -21.94
N PRO A 124 18.32 -16.35 -21.39
CA PRO A 124 17.77 -17.69 -21.51
C PRO A 124 16.35 -17.79 -20.93
N SER A 125 15.59 -18.81 -21.33
CA SER A 125 14.18 -19.00 -20.93
C SER A 125 13.95 -19.09 -19.42
N TYR A 126 14.94 -19.59 -18.66
CA TYR A 126 14.87 -19.71 -17.21
C TYR A 126 15.20 -18.38 -16.48
N CYS A 127 15.71 -17.36 -17.17
CA CYS A 127 16.21 -16.13 -16.58
C CYS A 127 15.30 -14.94 -16.94
N LYS A 128 14.79 -14.25 -15.91
CA LYS A 128 13.94 -13.06 -16.04
C LYS A 128 14.64 -11.85 -15.43
N ILE A 129 14.77 -10.77 -16.19
CA ILE A 129 15.24 -9.49 -15.67
C ILE A 129 14.01 -8.69 -15.27
N ILE A 130 13.97 -8.26 -14.01
CA ILE A 130 12.84 -7.51 -13.45
C ILE A 130 13.32 -6.22 -12.79
N ASP A 131 12.40 -5.27 -12.68
CA ASP A 131 12.55 -4.01 -11.95
C ASP A 131 11.25 -3.74 -11.14
N PRO A 132 11.15 -2.66 -10.36
CA PRO A 132 9.95 -2.41 -9.57
C PRO A 132 8.65 -2.33 -10.39
N SER A 133 8.71 -1.96 -11.68
CA SER A 133 7.53 -1.92 -12.54
C SER A 133 6.92 -3.30 -12.79
N TYR A 134 7.74 -4.37 -12.77
CA TYR A 134 7.27 -5.74 -12.83
C TYR A 134 6.28 -6.03 -11.69
N PHE A 135 6.63 -5.64 -10.45
CA PHE A 135 5.78 -5.86 -9.29
C PHE A 135 4.50 -5.01 -9.34
N VAL A 136 4.61 -3.76 -9.79
CA VAL A 136 3.44 -2.88 -9.95
C VAL A 136 2.47 -3.45 -10.99
N ASN A 137 2.96 -3.95 -12.12
CA ASN A 137 2.12 -4.56 -13.15
C ASN A 137 1.44 -5.84 -12.64
N GLU A 138 2.16 -6.72 -11.96
CA GLU A 138 1.58 -7.93 -11.34
C GLU A 138 0.50 -7.58 -10.30
N LEU A 139 0.69 -6.51 -9.53
CA LEU A 139 -0.32 -6.02 -8.59
C LEU A 139 -1.56 -5.47 -9.29
N CYS A 140 -1.37 -4.71 -10.37
CA CYS A 140 -2.47 -4.20 -11.20
C CYS A 140 -3.28 -5.35 -11.83
N ASP A 141 -2.60 -6.38 -12.36
CA ASP A 141 -3.24 -7.53 -13.00
C ASP A 141 -4.02 -8.39 -12.01
N LYS A 142 -3.51 -8.54 -10.79
CA LYS A 142 -4.20 -9.29 -9.72
C LYS A 142 -5.35 -8.51 -9.09
N ALA A 143 -5.28 -7.17 -9.14
CA ALA A 143 -6.25 -6.26 -8.56
C ALA A 143 -6.60 -6.53 -7.08
N ASP A 144 -5.62 -7.01 -6.30
CA ASP A 144 -5.78 -7.37 -4.88
C ASP A 144 -5.27 -6.23 -3.97
N GLU A 145 -6.20 -5.56 -3.27
CA GLU A 145 -5.90 -4.42 -2.40
C GLU A 145 -5.01 -4.78 -1.20
N ASP A 146 -5.12 -6.00 -0.67
CA ASP A 146 -4.30 -6.44 0.45
C ASP A 146 -2.86 -6.67 0.00
N MET A 147 -2.65 -7.24 -1.19
CA MET A 147 -1.31 -7.40 -1.76
C MET A 147 -0.63 -6.05 -2.04
N VAL A 148 -1.37 -5.06 -2.53
CA VAL A 148 -0.85 -3.70 -2.73
C VAL A 148 -0.44 -3.09 -1.39
N GLN A 149 -1.26 -3.28 -0.35
CA GLN A 149 -0.95 -2.75 0.97
C GLN A 149 0.26 -3.42 1.60
N ASP A 150 0.38 -4.73 1.48
CA ASP A 150 1.52 -5.48 2.00
C ASP A 150 2.83 -5.02 1.32
N MET A 151 2.76 -4.65 0.03
CA MET A 151 3.87 -4.04 -0.72
C MET A 151 4.22 -2.64 -0.20
N ILE A 152 3.23 -1.78 0.06
CA ILE A 152 3.45 -0.45 0.66
C ILE A 152 4.12 -0.61 2.03
N ASP A 153 3.59 -1.48 2.87
CA ASP A 153 4.12 -1.72 4.22
C ASP A 153 5.56 -2.27 4.16
N ALA A 154 5.87 -3.12 3.17
CA ALA A 154 7.23 -3.62 2.94
C ALA A 154 8.22 -2.48 2.63
N ILE A 155 7.86 -1.55 1.76
CA ILE A 155 8.72 -0.41 1.40
C ILE A 155 8.90 0.51 2.60
N ARG A 156 7.82 0.79 3.34
CA ARG A 156 7.83 1.70 4.49
C ARG A 156 8.62 1.19 5.69
N ARG A 157 8.70 -0.13 5.90
CA ARG A 157 9.58 -0.69 6.95
C ARG A 157 11.05 -0.33 6.76
N HIS A 158 11.45 0.00 5.53
CA HIS A 158 12.81 0.33 5.17
C HIS A 158 13.06 1.84 4.98
N HIS A 159 12.07 2.70 5.28
CA HIS A 159 12.24 4.16 5.26
C HIS A 159 11.39 4.88 6.30
N ASP A 160 12.00 5.81 7.05
CA ASP A 160 11.26 6.76 7.89
C ASP A 160 10.92 8.02 7.06
N TYR A 161 9.64 8.34 6.89
CA TYR A 161 9.12 9.44 6.06
C TYR A 161 8.83 10.72 6.85
N THR A 162 9.41 10.88 8.05
CA THR A 162 9.10 11.94 9.02
C THR A 162 9.12 13.39 8.51
N SER A 163 9.68 13.69 7.33
CA SER A 163 9.78 15.07 6.82
C SER A 163 9.15 15.31 5.43
N LEU A 164 8.84 14.28 4.64
CA LEU A 164 8.33 14.41 3.26
C LEU A 164 7.41 13.24 2.94
N HIS A 165 6.10 13.44 3.08
CA HIS A 165 5.12 12.42 2.71
C HIS A 165 5.01 12.35 1.17
N PRO A 166 5.30 11.19 0.52
CA PRO A 166 5.41 11.09 -0.94
C PRO A 166 4.09 11.11 -1.69
N TRP A 167 2.99 10.76 -1.03
CA TRP A 167 1.66 10.69 -1.62
C TRP A 167 1.15 12.07 -2.04
N SER A 168 0.17 12.12 -2.92
CA SER A 168 -0.50 13.38 -3.26
C SER A 168 -1.70 13.63 -2.34
N ASP A 169 -2.07 14.90 -2.17
CA ASP A 169 -3.28 15.26 -1.41
C ASP A 169 -4.53 14.75 -2.13
N LYS A 170 -4.55 14.82 -3.46
CA LYS A 170 -5.65 14.32 -4.30
C LYS A 170 -5.89 12.82 -4.10
N ASP A 171 -4.85 12.00 -4.16
CA ASP A 171 -4.97 10.53 -4.00
C ASP A 171 -5.42 10.17 -2.59
N SER A 172 -4.88 10.88 -1.59
CA SER A 172 -5.27 10.71 -0.19
C SER A 172 -6.74 11.08 0.02
N LEU A 173 -7.22 12.17 -0.58
CA LEU A 173 -8.62 12.58 -0.54
C LEU A 173 -9.52 11.55 -1.24
N GLU A 174 -9.13 11.04 -2.41
CA GLU A 174 -9.91 10.03 -3.14
C GLU A 174 -10.11 8.75 -2.30
N ILE A 175 -9.08 8.31 -1.57
CA ILE A 175 -9.18 7.17 -0.67
C ILE A 175 -10.16 7.46 0.48
N ILE A 176 -10.04 8.64 1.11
CA ILE A 176 -10.94 9.06 2.20
C ILE A 176 -12.40 9.12 1.70
N LEU A 177 -12.64 9.71 0.54
CA LEU A 177 -13.98 9.80 -0.07
C LEU A 177 -14.58 8.41 -0.37
N ASN A 178 -13.76 7.47 -0.85
CA ASN A 178 -14.19 6.10 -1.06
C ASN A 178 -14.59 5.40 0.25
N ILE A 179 -13.91 5.71 1.36
CA ILE A 179 -14.24 5.17 2.69
C ILE A 179 -15.51 5.82 3.23
N ILE A 180 -15.70 7.12 3.06
CA ILE A 180 -16.95 7.82 3.40
C ILE A 180 -18.12 7.25 2.59
N ASN A 181 -17.89 6.91 1.32
CA ASN A 181 -18.87 6.31 0.42
C ASN A 181 -19.25 4.86 0.79
N ARG A 182 -18.76 4.31 1.91
CA ARG A 182 -19.19 2.99 2.44
C ARG A 182 -20.50 3.11 3.24
N ASN A 183 -21.08 1.97 3.61
CA ASN A 183 -22.45 1.84 4.12
C ASN A 183 -22.81 2.79 5.29
N ALA A 184 -21.86 3.13 6.16
CA ALA A 184 -22.12 3.92 7.37
C ALA A 184 -22.67 5.34 7.13
N ILE A 185 -22.44 5.93 5.94
CA ILE A 185 -22.99 7.25 5.56
C ILE A 185 -24.13 7.11 4.54
N LYS A 186 -24.11 6.07 3.70
CA LYS A 186 -25.08 5.87 2.62
C LYS A 186 -26.50 5.59 3.09
N HIS A 187 -26.66 4.86 4.20
CA HIS A 187 -27.98 4.44 4.63
C HIS A 187 -28.56 5.41 5.64
N ARG A 188 -29.85 5.70 5.50
CA ARG A 188 -30.61 6.37 6.55
C ARG A 188 -30.73 5.50 7.79
N MET A 189 -30.94 6.13 8.93
CA MET A 189 -31.11 5.44 10.21
C MET A 189 -32.26 4.43 10.21
N SER A 190 -33.33 4.69 9.46
CA SER A 190 -34.46 3.76 9.30
C SER A 190 -34.09 2.46 8.57
N CYS A 191 -33.02 2.49 7.77
CA CYS A 191 -32.54 1.39 6.94
C CYS A 191 -31.18 0.86 7.43
N GLU A 192 -30.68 1.37 8.55
CA GLU A 192 -29.40 0.99 9.14
C GLU A 192 -29.54 -0.40 9.76
N GLY A 193 -29.02 -1.43 9.09
CA GLY A 193 -29.19 -2.81 9.53
C GLY A 193 -28.52 -3.09 10.89
N SER A 194 -27.35 -2.51 11.15
CA SER A 194 -26.58 -2.70 12.38
C SER A 194 -25.95 -1.40 12.84
N LEU A 195 -26.39 -0.92 13.99
CA LEU A 195 -25.84 0.30 14.58
C LEU A 195 -24.37 0.12 15.00
N SER A 196 -23.97 -1.08 15.40
CA SER A 196 -22.57 -1.40 15.74
C SER A 196 -21.66 -1.27 14.52
N ASP A 197 -22.11 -1.78 13.37
CA ASP A 197 -21.34 -1.71 12.12
C ASP A 197 -21.28 -0.28 11.59
N MET A 198 -22.37 0.47 11.71
CA MET A 198 -22.39 1.91 11.44
C MET A 198 -21.32 2.64 12.27
N LEU A 199 -21.35 2.47 13.61
CA LEU A 199 -20.38 3.12 14.51
C LEU A 199 -18.94 2.71 14.19
N THR A 200 -18.72 1.46 13.79
CA THR A 200 -17.40 0.99 13.36
C THR A 200 -16.96 1.71 12.10
N GLY A 201 -17.83 1.85 11.10
CA GLY A 201 -17.53 2.63 9.89
C GLY A 201 -17.25 4.11 10.17
N LEU A 202 -18.00 4.76 11.07
CA LEU A 202 -17.72 6.16 11.47
C LEU A 202 -16.34 6.29 12.15
N LYS A 203 -15.94 5.31 12.96
CA LYS A 203 -14.60 5.27 13.56
C LYS A 203 -13.51 5.07 12.52
N GLU A 204 -13.72 4.21 11.52
CA GLU A 204 -12.77 4.02 10.41
C GLU A 204 -12.58 5.30 9.60
N ILE A 205 -13.65 6.07 9.33
CA ILE A 205 -13.56 7.38 8.66
C ILE A 205 -12.72 8.36 9.50
N ASN A 206 -12.98 8.42 10.82
CA ASN A 206 -12.18 9.29 11.70
C ASN A 206 -10.71 8.85 11.79
N GLU A 207 -10.43 7.54 11.83
CA GLU A 207 -9.07 7.00 11.88
C GLU A 207 -8.29 7.34 10.60
N VAL A 208 -8.90 7.13 9.42
CA VAL A 208 -8.24 7.41 8.15
C VAL A 208 -7.96 8.90 7.97
N ILE A 209 -8.88 9.79 8.36
CA ILE A 209 -8.65 11.23 8.28
C ILE A 209 -7.55 11.66 9.25
N THR A 210 -7.62 11.20 10.52
CA THR A 210 -6.73 11.69 11.57
C THR A 210 -5.32 11.14 11.44
N LYS A 211 -5.19 9.84 11.14
CA LYS A 211 -3.90 9.12 11.18
C LYS A 211 -3.43 8.69 9.80
N GLY A 212 -4.31 8.70 8.79
CA GLY A 212 -4.01 8.09 7.51
C GLY A 212 -4.08 6.56 7.51
N THR A 213 -4.53 5.93 8.60
CA THR A 213 -4.53 4.47 8.78
C THR A 213 -5.93 3.89 8.93
N ILE A 214 -6.11 2.64 8.52
CA ILE A 214 -7.24 1.79 8.88
C ILE A 214 -6.69 0.47 9.35
N GLN A 215 -7.09 0.00 10.54
CA GLN A 215 -6.67 -1.30 11.07
C GLN A 215 -5.13 -1.49 11.04
N ARG A 216 -4.38 -0.42 11.36
CA ARG A 216 -2.91 -0.32 11.33
C ARG A 216 -2.25 -0.32 9.95
N LYS A 217 -3.02 -0.46 8.86
CA LYS A 217 -2.54 -0.33 7.48
C LYS A 217 -2.66 1.14 7.06
N GLN A 218 -1.56 1.75 6.61
CA GLN A 218 -1.58 3.14 6.18
C GLN A 218 -2.15 3.24 4.75
N ARG A 219 -3.24 4.00 4.60
CA ARG A 219 -4.04 4.12 3.36
C ARG A 219 -3.97 5.52 2.76
N SER A 220 -3.94 6.56 3.60
CA SER A 220 -3.82 7.96 3.17
C SER A 220 -2.79 8.72 4.01
N LYS A 221 -2.55 9.98 3.67
CA LYS A 221 -1.89 10.92 4.57
C LYS A 221 -2.73 11.17 5.82
N SER A 222 -2.08 11.52 6.91
CA SER A 222 -2.72 12.20 8.04
C SER A 222 -3.17 13.60 7.61
N ILE A 223 -4.28 14.09 8.17
CA ILE A 223 -4.75 15.47 7.98
C ILE A 223 -3.66 16.53 8.23
N SER A 224 -2.69 16.25 9.10
CA SER A 224 -1.53 17.14 9.36
C SER A 224 -0.61 17.33 8.15
N ASP A 225 -0.60 16.36 7.23
CA ASP A 225 0.35 16.28 6.13
C ASP A 225 -0.25 16.78 4.81
N PHE A 226 -1.55 17.13 4.81
CA PHE A 226 -2.21 17.79 3.69
C PHE A 226 -1.77 19.24 3.60
N LYS A 227 -1.44 19.67 2.38
CA LYS A 227 -1.06 21.04 2.05
C LYS A 227 -2.28 21.86 1.67
N ASP A 228 -3.25 21.25 0.99
CA ASP A 228 -4.48 21.92 0.55
C ASP A 228 -5.41 22.27 1.74
N GLN A 229 -5.56 23.56 2.01
CA GLN A 229 -6.40 24.07 3.10
C GLN A 229 -7.90 23.83 2.89
N SER A 230 -8.37 23.75 1.65
CA SER A 230 -9.78 23.45 1.36
C SER A 230 -10.11 22.00 1.75
N MET A 231 -9.20 21.06 1.44
CA MET A 231 -9.33 19.65 1.85
C MET A 231 -9.26 19.50 3.37
N VAL A 232 -8.34 20.22 4.04
CA VAL A 232 -8.24 20.25 5.51
C VAL A 232 -9.53 20.78 6.14
N LYS A 233 -10.11 21.85 5.60
CA LYS A 233 -11.38 22.40 6.09
C LYS A 233 -12.53 21.41 5.92
N PHE A 234 -12.62 20.76 4.77
CA PHE A 234 -13.61 19.71 4.52
C PHE A 234 -13.47 18.56 5.52
N MET A 235 -12.26 18.01 5.67
CA MET A 235 -12.00 16.88 6.58
C MET A 235 -12.33 17.22 8.04
N ARG A 236 -12.01 18.43 8.51
CA ARG A 236 -12.42 18.90 9.84
C ARG A 236 -13.94 18.96 9.98
N GLY A 237 -14.64 19.50 8.98
CA GLY A 237 -16.10 19.54 8.98
C GLY A 237 -16.74 18.14 9.07
N VAL A 238 -16.20 17.17 8.32
CA VAL A 238 -16.65 15.78 8.41
C VAL A 238 -16.41 15.21 9.82
N MET A 239 -15.22 15.41 10.40
CA MET A 239 -14.92 14.94 11.76
C MET A 239 -15.86 15.54 12.82
N ASP A 240 -16.21 16.82 12.68
CA ASP A 240 -17.15 17.50 13.57
C ASP A 240 -18.55 16.88 13.45
N ASP A 241 -19.06 16.70 12.22
CA ASP A 241 -20.36 16.09 11.97
C ASP A 241 -20.42 14.63 12.48
N LEU A 242 -19.37 13.84 12.28
CA LEU A 242 -19.24 12.48 12.80
C LEU A 242 -19.26 12.44 14.33
N SER A 243 -18.61 13.41 14.98
CA SER A 243 -18.58 13.51 16.44
C SER A 243 -19.97 13.79 17.01
N VAL A 244 -20.78 14.60 16.32
CA VAL A 244 -22.18 14.85 16.70
C VAL A 244 -23.02 13.57 16.57
N ILE A 245 -22.91 12.84 15.44
CA ILE A 245 -23.61 11.57 15.25
C ILE A 245 -23.24 10.59 16.38
N GLN A 246 -21.94 10.43 16.66
CA GLN A 246 -21.45 9.53 17.70
C GLN A 246 -21.97 9.92 19.10
N ALA A 247 -22.08 11.22 19.39
CA ALA A 247 -22.63 11.73 20.65
C ALA A 247 -24.13 11.40 20.81
N ILE A 248 -24.92 11.59 19.76
CA ILE A 248 -26.36 11.25 19.75
C ILE A 248 -26.54 9.75 20.02
N VAL A 249 -25.79 8.91 19.33
CA VAL A 249 -25.87 7.44 19.51
C VAL A 249 -25.43 7.03 20.91
N ASN A 250 -24.36 7.60 21.45
CA ASN A 250 -23.88 7.28 22.79
C ASN A 250 -24.84 7.72 23.90
N LYS A 251 -25.49 8.89 23.76
CA LYS A 251 -26.55 9.35 24.66
C LYS A 251 -27.75 8.40 24.68
N SER A 252 -28.01 7.75 23.54
CA SER A 252 -29.15 6.85 23.33
C SER A 252 -28.93 5.42 23.87
N LYS A 253 -27.74 5.12 24.41
CA LYS A 253 -27.43 3.81 25.02
C LYS A 253 -28.03 3.70 26.42
N VAL A 254 -28.80 2.64 26.66
CA VAL A 254 -29.41 2.39 27.98
C VAL A 254 -28.50 1.49 28.81
N ASN A 255 -28.16 1.91 30.04
CA ASN A 255 -27.45 1.11 31.06
C ASN A 255 -26.12 0.45 30.61
N GLN A 256 -25.32 1.11 29.76
CA GLN A 256 -24.05 0.57 29.23
C GLN A 256 -24.17 -0.76 28.46
N GLY A 257 -25.39 -1.20 28.12
CA GLY A 257 -25.63 -2.41 27.32
C GLY A 257 -25.71 -2.13 25.81
N ASP A 258 -25.89 -3.19 25.02
CA ASP A 258 -25.99 -3.13 23.55
C ASP A 258 -27.35 -2.59 23.04
N MET A 259 -28.33 -2.39 23.91
CA MET A 259 -29.62 -1.79 23.52
C MET A 259 -29.51 -0.27 23.38
N VAL A 260 -29.80 0.22 22.17
CA VAL A 260 -29.81 1.66 21.85
C VAL A 260 -31.22 2.07 21.44
N TYR A 261 -31.74 3.12 22.10
CA TYR A 261 -33.04 3.70 21.76
C TYR A 261 -32.84 5.13 21.28
N ILE A 262 -32.81 5.31 19.96
CA ILE A 262 -32.66 6.62 19.31
C ILE A 262 -34.06 7.19 19.08
N SER A 263 -34.30 8.42 19.52
CA SER A 263 -35.58 9.09 19.28
C SER A 263 -35.77 9.37 17.78
N HIS A 264 -37.02 9.49 17.33
CA HIS A 264 -37.30 9.83 15.92
C HIS A 264 -36.68 11.18 15.51
N GLU A 265 -36.63 12.16 16.42
CA GLU A 265 -35.96 13.44 16.20
C GLU A 265 -34.46 13.27 16.03
N ASP A 266 -33.82 12.46 16.87
CA ASP A 266 -32.40 12.16 16.79
C ASP A 266 -32.05 11.37 15.51
N MET A 267 -32.91 10.45 15.07
CA MET A 267 -32.74 9.75 13.79
C MET A 267 -32.74 10.74 12.61
N ILE A 268 -33.69 11.68 12.58
CA ILE A 268 -33.73 12.75 11.56
C ILE A 268 -32.47 13.60 11.61
N ASN A 269 -31.96 13.93 12.80
CA ASN A 269 -30.76 14.71 12.95
C ASN A 269 -29.53 13.98 12.42
N ILE A 270 -29.41 12.68 12.69
CA ILE A 270 -28.33 11.85 12.12
C ILE A 270 -28.43 11.80 10.59
N ASP A 271 -29.63 11.60 10.04
CA ASP A 271 -29.83 11.54 8.58
C ASP A 271 -29.47 12.87 7.90
N LYS A 272 -29.80 14.01 8.52
CA LYS A 272 -29.38 15.34 8.03
C LYS A 272 -27.86 15.49 8.00
N LEU A 273 -27.17 15.02 9.04
CA LEU A 273 -25.70 15.07 9.10
C LEU A 273 -25.08 14.14 8.05
N LYS A 274 -25.60 12.92 7.88
CA LYS A 274 -25.17 12.00 6.81
C LYS A 274 -25.36 12.61 5.42
N ALA A 275 -26.51 13.24 5.17
CA ALA A 275 -26.79 13.93 3.91
C ALA A 275 -25.86 15.13 3.67
N LYS A 276 -25.56 15.91 4.72
CA LYS A 276 -24.57 16.99 4.65
C LYS A 276 -23.18 16.45 4.30
N ILE A 277 -22.70 15.42 4.99
CA ILE A 277 -21.41 14.78 4.71
C ILE A 277 -21.36 14.30 3.25
N ALA A 278 -22.42 13.66 2.75
CA ALA A 278 -22.48 13.18 1.37
C ALA A 278 -22.43 14.33 0.34
N SER A 279 -23.15 15.42 0.60
CA SER A 279 -23.14 16.63 -0.24
C SER A 279 -21.76 17.28 -0.28
N ASP A 280 -21.18 17.56 0.90
CA ASP A 280 -19.86 18.19 1.04
C ASP A 280 -18.77 17.32 0.37
N SER A 281 -18.89 15.99 0.50
CA SER A 281 -18.00 15.02 -0.13
C SER A 281 -18.08 15.04 -1.65
N SER A 282 -19.29 15.16 -2.21
CA SER A 282 -19.49 15.27 -3.67
C SER A 282 -18.96 16.59 -4.22
N GLU A 283 -19.12 17.68 -3.46
CA GLU A 283 -18.60 19.00 -3.85
C GLU A 283 -17.07 19.00 -3.90
N ILE A 284 -16.40 18.52 -2.85
CA ILE A 284 -14.94 18.49 -2.80
C ILE A 284 -14.34 17.53 -3.82
N ALA A 285 -15.03 16.42 -4.13
CA ALA A 285 -14.64 15.50 -5.20
C ALA A 285 -14.64 16.21 -6.57
N ARG A 286 -15.70 16.94 -6.89
CA ARG A 286 -15.83 17.71 -8.13
C ARG A 286 -14.75 18.80 -8.24
N LEU A 287 -14.48 19.54 -7.16
CA LEU A 287 -13.44 20.58 -7.14
C LEU A 287 -12.04 20.03 -7.44
N ASN A 288 -11.79 18.76 -7.09
CA ASN A 288 -10.49 18.10 -7.26
C ASN A 288 -10.43 17.14 -8.45
N ASN A 289 -11.45 17.13 -9.32
CA ASN A 289 -11.56 16.23 -10.47
C ASN A 289 -11.41 14.75 -10.05
N ILE A 290 -12.17 14.34 -9.03
CA ILE A 290 -12.30 12.96 -8.58
C ILE A 290 -13.70 12.47 -8.97
N ASP A 291 -13.78 11.36 -9.71
CA ASP A 291 -15.03 10.81 -10.23
C ASP A 291 -15.78 10.00 -9.16
N ILE A 292 -16.30 10.70 -8.15
CA ILE A 292 -17.07 10.14 -7.04
C ILE A 292 -18.26 11.05 -6.76
N THR A 293 -19.46 10.47 -6.72
CA THR A 293 -20.69 11.15 -6.25
C THR A 293 -21.30 10.34 -5.11
N LEU A 294 -21.56 10.99 -3.97
CA LEU A 294 -22.14 10.38 -2.78
C LEU A 294 -23.59 10.85 -2.64
N ASN A 295 -24.50 9.90 -2.48
CA ASN A 295 -25.90 10.15 -2.17
C ASN A 295 -26.32 9.25 -1.01
N VAL A 296 -27.14 9.80 -0.12
CA VAL A 296 -27.86 8.98 0.87
C VAL A 296 -29.00 8.28 0.15
N VAL A 297 -29.10 6.97 0.32
CA VAL A 297 -30.07 6.12 -0.40
C VAL A 297 -31.24 5.80 0.53
N ASP A 298 -32.44 5.96 -0.01
CA ASP A 298 -33.66 5.37 0.51
C ASP A 298 -33.81 4.03 -0.19
N LEU A 299 -33.73 2.91 0.56
CA LEU A 299 -34.09 1.60 0.01
C LEU A 299 -35.61 1.54 -0.24
#